data_AF-A0A6V8MRD4-F1
#
_entry.id   AF-A0A6V8MRD4-F1
#
_cell.length_a   1.000
_cell.length_b   1.000
_cell.length_c   1.000
_cell.angle_alpha   90.00
_cell.angle_beta   90.00
_cell.angle_gamma   90.00
#
_symmetry.space_group_name_H-M   'P 1'
#
loop_
_entity.id
_entity.type
_entity.pdbx_description
1 polymer ?
#
loop_
_entity_poly.entity_id
_entity_poly.type
_entity_poly.pdbx_seq_one_letter_code
_entity_poly.pdbx_strand_id
1 'polypeptide(L)'
;MDQEQKTRVGEAIYGRVVSAKDLGQAIRSKRKEIGMRQETAAGMTGVGTKFLSQLENGKETAELGKALQVLYKMGLELYVFPRSADPFKER
;
A
#
# COMPACT_ATOMS: atom_id res chain seq x y z
N MET A 1 -28.18 -22.33 -11.77
CA MET A 1 -27.14 -22.85 -12.70
C MET A 1 -26.23 -21.68 -13.07
N ASP A 2 -25.71 -20.94 -12.11
CA ASP A 2 -24.61 -21.31 -11.21
C ASP A 2 -23.38 -21.79 -11.98
N GLN A 3 -22.46 -20.85 -12.15
CA GLN A 3 -21.00 -21.04 -12.03
C GLN A 3 -20.40 -19.61 -11.95
N GLU A 4 -20.39 -18.99 -10.78
CA GLU A 4 -19.32 -19.08 -9.76
C GLU A 4 -18.19 -18.08 -10.06
N GLN A 5 -18.44 -16.82 -9.68
CA GLN A 5 -17.44 -15.75 -9.62
C GLN A 5 -16.43 -16.08 -8.52
N LYS A 6 -15.45 -16.90 -8.88
CA LYS A 6 -14.33 -17.28 -8.03
C LYS A 6 -13.35 -16.10 -7.93
N THR A 7 -13.25 -15.55 -6.73
CA THR A 7 -12.32 -14.54 -6.22
C THR A 7 -10.98 -14.48 -6.96
N ARG A 8 -10.71 -13.41 -7.73
CA ARG A 8 -9.33 -13.10 -8.18
C ARG A 8 -8.61 -12.33 -7.08
N VAL A 9 -7.56 -12.92 -6.54
CA VAL A 9 -6.65 -12.25 -5.62
C VAL A 9 -5.94 -11.12 -6.36
N GLY A 10 -6.32 -9.88 -6.00
CA GLY A 10 -5.63 -8.59 -6.16
C GLY A 10 -4.63 -8.42 -7.31
N GLU A 11 -5.05 -7.74 -8.37
CA GLU A 11 -4.12 -6.96 -9.20
C GLU A 11 -3.39 -5.95 -8.30
N ALA A 12 -2.08 -5.87 -8.44
CA ALA A 12 -1.29 -4.89 -7.70
C ALA A 12 -1.56 -3.49 -8.26
N ILE A 13 -2.25 -2.66 -7.48
CA ILE A 13 -2.54 -1.27 -7.87
C ILE A 13 -1.32 -0.42 -7.52
N TYR A 14 -0.38 -0.30 -8.47
CA TYR A 14 0.73 0.63 -8.41
C TYR A 14 0.51 1.79 -9.38
N GLY A 15 1.03 2.98 -9.07
CA GLY A 15 0.95 4.14 -9.94
C GLY A 15 0.74 5.45 -9.19
N ARG A 16 -0.01 6.37 -9.81
CA ARG A 16 -0.28 7.69 -9.25
C ARG A 16 -1.13 7.59 -7.99
N VAL A 17 -0.55 7.94 -6.84
CA VAL A 17 -1.24 8.05 -5.56
C VAL A 17 -1.76 9.47 -5.38
N VAL A 18 -3.07 9.66 -5.24
CA VAL A 18 -3.69 10.98 -5.01
C VAL A 18 -4.46 11.08 -3.70
N SER A 19 -4.65 9.97 -3.00
CA SER A 19 -5.36 9.88 -1.72
C SER A 19 -4.71 8.89 -0.74
N ALA A 20 -5.06 9.01 0.55
CA ALA A 20 -4.67 8.03 1.57
C ALA A 20 -5.17 6.62 1.25
N LYS A 21 -6.32 6.49 0.59
CA LYS A 21 -6.88 5.22 0.15
C LYS A 21 -6.03 4.56 -0.92
N ASP A 22 -5.54 5.32 -1.89
CA ASP A 22 -4.65 4.78 -2.95
C ASP A 22 -3.36 4.27 -2.32
N LEU A 23 -2.77 5.03 -1.39
CA LEU A 23 -1.57 4.62 -0.68
C LEU A 23 -1.80 3.35 0.14
N GLY A 24 -2.90 3.28 0.89
CA GLY A 24 -3.28 2.12 1.67
C GLY A 24 -3.51 0.87 0.82
N GLN A 25 -4.09 1.03 -0.37
CA GLN A 25 -4.29 -0.05 -1.33
C GLN A 25 -2.96 -0.56 -1.91
N ALA A 26 -2.02 0.33 -2.25
CA ALA A 26 -0.70 -0.07 -2.74
C ALA A 26 0.06 -0.89 -1.67
N ILE A 27 0.05 -0.42 -0.42
CA ILE A 27 0.61 -1.09 0.76
C ILE A 27 -0.02 -2.48 0.95
N ARG A 28 -1.36 -2.55 0.95
CA ARG A 28 -2.11 -3.81 1.10
C ARG A 28 -1.82 -4.79 -0.04
N SER A 29 -1.73 -4.28 -1.27
CA SER A 29 -1.42 -5.08 -2.45
C SER A 29 -0.03 -5.70 -2.32
N LYS A 30 0.98 -4.89 -1.97
CA LYS A 30 2.33 -5.39 -1.75
C LYS A 30 2.40 -6.44 -0.65
N ARG A 31 1.71 -6.20 0.49
CA ARG A 31 1.64 -7.18 1.58
C ARG A 31 1.05 -8.52 1.12
N LYS A 32 -0.03 -8.48 0.33
CA LYS A 32 -0.68 -9.68 -0.20
C LYS A 32 0.19 -10.39 -1.24
N GLU A 33 0.89 -9.64 -2.09
CA GLU A 33 1.85 -10.15 -3.09
C GLU A 33 2.94 -10.98 -2.41
N ILE A 34 3.49 -10.50 -1.30
CA ILE A 34 4.51 -11.22 -0.50
C ILE A 34 3.91 -12.26 0.47
N GLY A 35 2.60 -12.52 0.40
CA GLY A 35 1.92 -13.56 1.19
C GLY A 35 1.85 -13.33 2.70
N MET A 36 2.05 -12.09 3.17
CA MET A 36 2.12 -11.82 4.61
C MET A 36 0.75 -11.56 5.24
N ARG A 37 0.54 -12.15 6.42
CA ARG A 37 -0.53 -11.75 7.33
C ARG A 37 -0.25 -10.35 7.89
N GLN A 38 -1.32 -9.65 8.24
CA GLN A 38 -1.23 -8.27 8.72
C GLN A 38 -0.47 -8.16 10.05
N GLU A 39 -0.60 -9.15 10.93
CA GLU A 39 0.16 -9.25 12.18
C GLU A 39 1.67 -9.36 11.94
N THR A 40 2.07 -10.26 11.05
CA THR A 40 3.48 -10.46 10.66
C THR A 40 4.05 -9.21 10.01
N ALA A 41 3.31 -8.59 9.09
CA ALA A 41 3.72 -7.36 8.41
C ALA A 41 3.86 -6.19 9.39
N ALA A 42 2.96 -6.08 10.38
CA ALA A 42 3.04 -5.04 11.41
C ALA A 42 4.30 -5.22 12.29
N GLY A 43 4.60 -6.46 12.69
CA GLY A 43 5.83 -6.79 13.44
C GLY A 43 7.09 -6.47 12.64
N MET A 44 7.15 -6.91 11.37
CA MET A 44 8.27 -6.63 10.46
C MET A 44 8.48 -5.12 10.26
N THR A 45 7.38 -4.39 10.04
CA THR A 45 7.44 -2.95 9.82
C THR A 45 7.70 -2.19 11.11
N GLY A 46 7.49 -2.78 12.29
CA GLY A 46 7.68 -2.13 13.59
C GLY A 46 6.54 -1.19 13.98
N VAL A 47 5.31 -1.49 13.53
CA VAL A 47 4.10 -0.73 13.85
C VAL A 47 3.05 -1.64 14.50
N GLY A 48 2.04 -1.07 15.13
CA GLY A 48 0.92 -1.85 15.66
C GLY A 48 0.03 -2.42 14.55
N THR A 49 -0.53 -3.61 14.77
CA THR A 49 -1.46 -4.28 13.81
C THR A 49 -2.68 -3.43 13.48
N LYS A 50 -3.22 -2.73 14.48
CA LYS A 50 -4.31 -1.75 14.33
C LYS A 50 -3.90 -0.58 13.44
N PHE A 51 -2.68 -0.05 13.61
CA PHE A 51 -2.16 1.02 12.78
C PHE A 51 -2.04 0.56 11.33
N LEU A 52 -1.42 -0.61 11.09
CA LEU A 52 -1.30 -1.15 9.73
C LEU A 52 -2.69 -1.38 9.09
N SER A 53 -3.67 -1.83 9.89
CA SER A 53 -5.05 -1.96 9.43
C SER A 53 -5.64 -0.63 8.98
N GLN A 54 -5.53 0.40 9.81
CA GLN A 54 -6.06 1.73 9.49
C GLN A 54 -5.37 2.32 8.27
N LEU A 55 -4.05 2.15 8.16
CA LEU A 55 -3.26 2.59 7.02
C LEU A 55 -3.69 1.90 5.72
N GLU A 56 -3.80 0.57 5.71
CA GLU A 56 -4.25 -0.20 4.54
C GLU A 56 -5.68 0.13 4.11
N ASN A 57 -6.53 0.52 5.06
CA ASN A 57 -7.90 0.97 4.79
C ASN A 57 -7.98 2.45 4.38
N GLY A 58 -6.85 3.17 4.31
CA GLY A 58 -6.79 4.54 3.83
C GLY A 58 -7.15 5.59 4.87
N LYS A 59 -6.88 5.36 6.15
CA LYS A 59 -7.13 6.36 7.21
C LYS A 59 -6.34 7.64 6.92
N GLU A 60 -7.07 8.72 6.63
CA GLU A 60 -6.49 10.03 6.29
C GLU A 60 -5.57 10.60 7.37
N THR A 61 -5.90 10.32 8.64
CA THR A 61 -5.11 10.77 9.80
C THR A 61 -4.06 9.76 10.24
N ALA A 62 -3.71 8.79 9.40
CA ALA A 62 -2.60 7.90 9.70
C ALA A 62 -1.31 8.73 9.82
N GLU A 63 -0.53 8.47 10.87
CA GLU A 63 0.72 9.17 11.10
C GLU A 63 1.70 8.95 9.93
N LEU A 64 2.03 10.05 9.24
CA LEU A 64 2.83 10.02 8.01
C LEU A 64 4.18 9.34 8.20
N GLY A 65 4.89 9.60 9.31
CA GLY A 65 6.19 8.99 9.59
C GLY A 65 6.11 7.46 9.63
N LYS A 66 5.10 6.90 10.31
CA LYS A 66 4.87 5.45 10.34
C LYS A 66 4.44 4.90 8.98
N ALA A 67 3.66 5.66 8.20
CA ALA A 67 3.29 5.25 6.86
C ALA A 67 4.53 5.13 5.95
N LEU A 68 5.44 6.11 5.99
CA LEU A 68 6.72 6.07 5.26
C LEU A 68 7.61 4.90 5.71
N GLN A 69 7.68 4.64 7.02
CA GLN A 69 8.38 3.48 7.57
C GLN A 69 7.82 2.15 7.05
N VAL A 70 6.49 2.03 6.98
CA VAL A 70 5.82 0.84 6.43
C VAL A 70 6.15 0.66 4.95
N LEU A 71 6.07 1.71 4.14
CA LEU A 71 6.42 1.67 2.71
C LEU A 71 7.85 1.14 2.52
N TYR A 72 8.82 1.79 3.16
CA TYR A 72 10.24 1.44 3.04
C TYR A 72 10.49 -0.02 3.43
N LYS A 73 9.99 -0.46 4.58
CA LYS A 73 10.20 -1.83 5.07
C LYS A 73 9.43 -2.89 4.28
N MET A 74 8.41 -2.52 3.53
CA MET A 74 7.71 -3.42 2.61
C MET A 74 8.31 -3.41 1.19
N GLY A 75 9.44 -2.72 0.99
CA GLY A 75 10.12 -2.64 -0.31
C GLY A 75 9.39 -1.74 -1.32
N LEU A 76 8.68 -0.73 -0.82
CA LEU A 76 8.05 0.31 -1.63
C LEU A 76 8.80 1.63 -1.46
N GLU A 77 9.00 2.34 -2.57
CA GLU A 77 9.62 3.65 -2.59
C GLU A 77 8.57 4.72 -2.91
N LEU A 78 8.65 5.86 -2.21
CA LEU A 78 7.85 7.05 -2.51
C LEU A 78 8.71 8.08 -3.22
N TYR A 79 8.29 8.47 -4.41
CA TYR A 79 8.89 9.55 -5.16
C TYR A 79 7.98 10.78 -5.17
N VAL A 80 8.56 11.98 -5.13
CA VAL A 80 7.84 13.26 -5.15
C VAL A 80 8.36 14.09 -6.31
N PHE A 81 7.46 14.56 -7.17
CA PHE A 81 7.77 15.36 -8.35
C PHE A 81 6.77 16.52 -8.51
N PRO A 82 7.18 17.66 -9.11
CA PRO A 82 6.24 18.69 -9.53
C PRO A 82 5.20 18.14 -10.51
N ARG A 83 3.93 18.57 -10.43
CA ARG A 83 2.87 18.11 -11.36
C ARG A 83 3.14 18.47 -12.83
N SER A 84 3.97 19.49 -13.06
CA SER A 84 4.40 19.95 -14.38
C SER A 84 5.56 19.14 -14.97
N ALA A 85 6.27 18.37 -14.14
CA ALA A 85 7.30 17.45 -14.58
C ALA A 85 6.66 16.07 -14.72
N ASP A 86 6.71 15.49 -15.93
CA ASP A 86 6.31 14.10 -16.11
C ASP A 86 7.43 13.21 -15.55
N PRO A 87 7.20 12.50 -14.43
CA PRO A 87 8.25 11.75 -13.75
C PRO A 87 8.65 10.47 -14.49
N PHE A 88 7.94 10.11 -15.57
CA PHE A 88 8.18 8.88 -16.33
C PHE A 88 8.54 9.15 -17.80
N LYS A 89 8.73 10.42 -18.19
CA LYS A 89 9.01 10.79 -19.59
C LYS A 89 10.36 10.32 -20.13
N GLU A 90 11.25 9.84 -19.27
CA GLU A 90 12.62 9.43 -19.62
C GLU A 90 12.95 7.99 -19.16
N ARG A 91 11.95 7.12 -18.95
CA ARG A 91 12.15 5.69 -18.67
C ARG A 91 11.59 4.80 -19.77
#